data_AF-A0A9X3RN84-F1
#
_entry.id   AF-A0A9X3RN84-F1
#
_cell.length_a   1.000
_cell.length_b   1.000
_cell.length_c   1.000
_cell.angle_alpha   90.00
_cell.angle_beta   90.00
_cell.angle_gamma   90.00
#
_symmetry.space_group_name_H-M   'P 1'
#
loop_
_entity.id
_entity.type
_entity.pdbx_description
1 polymer ?
#
loop_
_entity_poly.entity_id
_entity_poly.type
_entity_poly.pdbx_seq_one_letter_code
_entity_poly.pdbx_strand_id
1 'polypeptide(L)'
;MTQPTRQDIIDAQLARQWAETGDSAVRLEQWQPIPGWEDSHEISSTGRVRTKTRRVVAKNGVSRQVRGKELVVSSRPNGYQFVALWRDNKPHQISIHRAVLSAFDRLPNQGEVGMHLDDDPTNNSIENLRWGTTSDNVRDCSAKRRHNKSRNDHCPQGHALAAPNLDPYQLNRGVRMCVACQKAHRYIRRRPHLKPELKRISDGYFDAIAGGEA
;
A
#
# COMPACT_ATOMS: atom_id res chain seq x y z
N MET A 1 38.77 29.44 25.59
CA MET A 1 37.51 29.43 24.82
C MET A 1 37.84 28.97 23.42
N THR A 2 37.44 27.75 23.05
CA THR A 2 37.80 27.14 21.76
C THR A 2 36.97 27.77 20.66
N GLN A 3 37.60 28.22 19.57
CA GLN A 3 36.87 28.76 18.43
C GLN A 3 36.11 27.64 17.69
N PRO A 4 34.90 27.93 17.18
CA PRO A 4 34.11 26.94 16.43
C PRO A 4 34.87 26.50 15.18
N THR A 5 34.78 25.20 14.88
CA THR A 5 35.42 24.62 13.71
C THR A 5 34.71 25.05 12.42
N ARG A 6 35.37 24.87 11.28
CA ARG A 6 34.78 25.14 9.96
C ARG A 6 33.48 24.33 9.74
N GLN A 7 33.40 23.12 10.30
CA GLN A 7 32.20 22.30 10.22
C GLN A 7 31.08 22.88 11.10
N ASP A 8 31.40 23.35 12.31
CA ASP A 8 30.41 24.00 13.20
C ASP A 8 29.82 25.27 12.58
N ILE A 9 30.63 26.02 11.82
CA ILE A 9 30.17 27.22 11.11
C ILE A 9 29.24 26.84 9.94
N ILE A 10 29.57 25.79 9.19
CA ILE A 10 28.73 25.30 8.08
C ILE A 10 27.40 24.76 8.61
N ASP A 11 27.43 23.99 9.69
CA ASP A 11 26.23 23.42 10.31
C ASP A 11 25.34 24.52 10.90
N ALA A 12 25.93 25.55 11.51
CA ALA A 12 25.19 26.72 12.00
C ALA A 12 24.63 27.60 10.87
N GLN A 13 25.31 27.69 9.71
CA GLN A 13 24.81 28.39 8.53
C GLN A 13 23.66 27.63 7.87
N LEU A 14 23.74 26.31 7.78
CA LEU A 14 22.67 25.44 7.27
C LEU A 14 21.45 25.44 8.20
N ALA A 15 21.65 25.41 9.51
CA ALA A 15 20.57 25.50 10.49
C ALA A 15 19.83 26.84 10.44
N ARG A 16 20.53 27.95 10.13
CA ARG A 16 19.91 29.27 9.94
C ARG A 16 19.14 29.35 8.61
N GLN A 17 19.66 28.75 7.55
CA GLN A 17 18.93 28.61 6.27
C GLN A 17 17.65 27.77 6.40
N TRP A 18 17.60 26.81 7.33
CA TRP A 18 16.41 25.98 7.59
C TRP A 18 15.33 26.63 8.45
N ALA A 19 15.64 27.74 9.14
CA ALA A 19 14.69 28.44 10.00
C ALA A 19 13.89 29.55 9.28
N GLU A 20 14.35 29.99 8.09
CA GLU A 20 13.76 31.15 7.38
C GLU A 20 12.82 30.77 6.22
N THR A 21 12.81 29.51 5.78
CA THR A 21 11.85 28.99 4.79
C THR A 21 10.81 28.11 5.45
N GLY A 22 9.82 28.76 6.06
CA GLY A 22 8.57 28.12 6.48
C GLY A 22 7.72 27.69 5.29
N ASP A 23 8.21 26.77 4.46
CA ASP A 23 7.42 26.01 3.50
C ASP A 23 8.20 24.77 3.05
N SER A 24 7.55 23.61 3.20
CA SER A 24 7.80 22.31 2.57
C SER A 24 9.23 22.07 2.08
N ALA A 25 10.02 21.31 2.86
CA ALA A 25 11.24 20.69 2.39
C ALA A 25 10.99 20.09 0.99
N VAL A 26 11.56 20.70 -0.04
CA VAL A 26 11.60 20.11 -1.38
C VAL A 26 12.38 18.82 -1.22
N ARG A 27 11.67 17.70 -1.01
CA ARG A 27 12.27 16.38 -0.97
C ARG A 27 12.79 16.11 -2.37
N LEU A 28 14.06 16.47 -2.60
CA LEU A 28 14.78 16.12 -3.81
C LEU A 28 14.63 14.61 -4.02
N GLU A 29 14.27 14.21 -5.24
CA GLU A 29 14.16 12.82 -5.62
C GLU A 29 15.48 12.10 -5.34
N GLN A 30 15.46 11.15 -4.41
CA GLN A 30 16.63 10.39 -4.02
C GLN A 30 16.74 9.14 -4.89
N TRP A 31 17.96 8.68 -5.14
CA TRP A 31 18.23 7.47 -5.92
C TRP A 31 19.02 6.48 -5.07
N GLN A 32 18.57 5.23 -5.02
CA GLN A 32 19.20 4.15 -4.26
C GLN A 32 19.45 2.92 -5.15
N PRO A 33 20.49 2.12 -4.87
CA PRO A 33 20.70 0.85 -5.57
C PRO A 33 19.50 -0.08 -5.37
N ILE A 34 19.13 -0.82 -6.42
CA ILE A 34 18.08 -1.84 -6.31
C ILE A 34 18.69 -3.11 -5.67
N PRO A 35 18.14 -3.64 -4.57
CA PRO A 35 18.63 -4.88 -3.97
C PRO A 35 18.69 -6.06 -4.97
N GLY A 36 19.82 -6.77 -5.02
CA GLY A 36 20.15 -7.82 -5.99
C GLY A 36 20.62 -7.34 -7.36
N TRP A 37 20.71 -6.02 -7.56
CA TRP A 37 21.11 -5.32 -8.80
C TRP A 37 22.03 -4.12 -8.51
N GLU A 38 22.67 -4.10 -7.35
CA GLU A 38 23.33 -2.95 -6.75
C GLU A 38 24.41 -2.36 -7.65
N ASP A 39 25.12 -3.18 -8.41
CA ASP A 39 26.20 -2.73 -9.31
C ASP A 39 25.70 -2.12 -10.63
N SER A 40 24.42 -2.29 -10.94
CA SER A 40 23.92 -2.10 -12.31
C SER A 40 22.73 -1.16 -12.42
N HIS A 41 21.86 -1.08 -11.40
CA HIS A 41 20.62 -0.32 -11.47
C HIS A 41 20.34 0.44 -10.17
N GLU A 42 19.62 1.55 -10.31
CA GLU A 42 19.12 2.38 -9.23
C GLU A 42 17.64 2.67 -9.42
N ILE A 43 16.93 2.87 -8.32
CA ILE A 43 15.53 3.28 -8.30
C ILE A 43 15.39 4.57 -7.51
N SER A 44 14.52 5.44 -7.98
CA SER A 44 14.24 6.71 -7.33
C SER A 44 13.17 6.58 -6.25
N SER A 45 13.12 7.55 -5.32
CA SER A 45 12.09 7.64 -4.30
C SER A 45 10.67 7.83 -4.87
N THR A 46 10.53 8.15 -6.16
CA THR A 46 9.24 8.25 -6.88
C THR A 46 8.94 7.05 -7.79
N GLY A 47 9.86 6.09 -7.90
CA GLY A 47 9.67 4.86 -8.68
C GLY A 47 10.25 4.87 -10.10
N ARG A 48 11.10 5.86 -10.45
CA ARG A 48 11.86 5.83 -11.71
C ARG A 48 13.03 4.87 -11.60
N VAL A 49 13.39 4.19 -12.69
CA VAL A 49 14.49 3.21 -12.70
C VAL A 49 15.53 3.62 -13.71
N ARG A 50 16.80 3.55 -13.34
CA ARG A 50 17.91 3.82 -14.27
C ARG A 50 19.01 2.78 -14.15
N THR A 51 19.78 2.65 -15.22
CA THR A 51 21.07 1.94 -15.19
C THR A 51 22.14 2.84 -14.62
N LYS A 52 23.09 2.26 -13.87
CA LYS A 52 24.29 2.97 -13.42
C LYS A 52 25.25 3.23 -14.57
N THR A 53 25.94 4.37 -14.51
CA THR A 53 27.08 4.63 -15.40
C THR A 53 28.19 3.63 -15.09
N ARG A 54 28.66 2.92 -16.11
CA ARG A 54 29.67 1.86 -15.94
C ARG A 54 30.75 1.91 -17.01
N ARG A 55 31.93 1.39 -16.69
CA ARG A 55 33.02 1.20 -17.66
C ARG A 55 32.87 -0.17 -18.30
N VAL A 56 32.92 -0.23 -19.63
CA VAL A 56 32.75 -1.46 -20.40
C VAL A 56 33.95 -1.63 -21.30
N VAL A 57 34.52 -2.84 -21.34
CA VAL A 57 35.60 -3.20 -22.25
C VAL A 57 34.98 -3.79 -23.51
N ALA A 58 35.25 -3.16 -24.65
CA ALA A 58 34.80 -3.66 -25.94
C ALA A 58 35.61 -4.90 -26.36
N LYS A 59 35.11 -5.65 -27.36
CA LYS A 59 35.80 -6.86 -27.88
C LYS A 59 37.23 -6.60 -28.34
N ASN A 60 37.55 -5.37 -28.73
CA ASN A 60 38.87 -4.92 -29.15
C ASN A 60 39.77 -4.45 -27.98
N GLY A 61 39.38 -4.70 -26.72
CA GLY A 61 40.14 -4.32 -25.53
C GLY A 61 40.01 -2.87 -25.09
N VAL A 62 39.35 -2.01 -25.87
CA VAL A 62 39.18 -0.59 -25.54
C VAL A 62 38.12 -0.42 -24.46
N SER A 63 38.50 0.20 -23.34
CA SER A 63 37.55 0.56 -22.29
C SER A 63 36.85 1.87 -22.61
N ARG A 64 35.52 1.92 -22.47
CA ARG A 64 34.73 3.16 -22.59
C ARG A 64 33.74 3.30 -21.45
N GLN A 65 33.41 4.53 -21.10
CA GLN A 65 32.33 4.81 -20.15
C GLN A 65 30.99 4.79 -20.89
N VAL A 66 30.04 4.01 -20.37
CA VAL A 66 28.66 3.98 -20.85
C VAL A 66 27.81 4.69 -19.80
N ARG A 67 27.22 5.82 -20.19
CA ARG A 67 26.32 6.59 -19.32
C ARG A 67 25.09 5.76 -18.98
N GLY A 68 24.68 5.85 -17.72
CA GLY A 68 23.40 5.35 -17.26
C GLY A 68 22.25 5.96 -18.04
N LYS A 69 21.20 5.18 -18.24
CA LYS A 69 19.95 5.59 -18.89
C LYS A 69 18.77 5.22 -18.02
N GLU A 70 17.79 6.10 -17.97
CA GLU A 70 16.48 5.78 -17.42
C GLU A 70 15.80 4.70 -18.27
N LEU A 71 15.14 3.77 -17.61
CA LEU A 71 14.46 2.63 -18.22
C LEU A 71 12.97 2.92 -18.35
N VAL A 72 12.38 2.40 -19.43
CA VAL A 72 10.93 2.49 -19.63
C VAL A 72 10.23 1.54 -18.68
N VAL A 73 9.40 2.09 -17.81
CA VAL A 73 8.51 1.34 -16.93
C VAL A 73 7.26 0.96 -17.72
N SER A 74 6.80 -0.28 -17.54
CA SER A 74 5.57 -0.82 -18.16
C SER A 74 4.51 -1.08 -17.12
N SER A 75 3.24 -1.03 -17.50
CA SER A 75 2.11 -1.34 -16.63
C SER A 75 1.48 -2.68 -16.99
N ARG A 76 1.08 -3.44 -15.97
CA ARG A 76 0.21 -4.62 -16.14
C ARG A 76 -1.23 -4.19 -16.38
N PRO A 77 -2.13 -5.08 -16.85
CA PRO A 77 -3.56 -4.76 -17.02
C PRO A 77 -4.25 -4.28 -15.74
N ASN A 78 -3.74 -4.64 -14.57
CA ASN A 78 -4.22 -4.20 -13.26
C ASN A 78 -3.55 -2.90 -12.76
N GLY A 79 -2.84 -2.17 -13.62
CA GLY A 79 -2.21 -0.88 -13.33
C GLY A 79 -0.82 -0.97 -12.68
N TYR A 80 -0.45 -2.10 -12.07
CA TYR A 80 0.83 -2.22 -11.38
C TYR A 80 2.02 -2.11 -12.33
N GLN A 81 2.91 -1.18 -12.00
CA GLN A 81 4.12 -0.90 -12.76
C GLN A 81 5.24 -1.92 -12.49
N PHE A 82 5.97 -2.25 -13.55
CA PHE A 82 7.13 -3.16 -13.54
C PHE A 82 8.17 -2.73 -14.56
N VAL A 83 9.41 -3.20 -14.37
CA VAL A 83 10.51 -3.04 -15.33
C VAL A 83 11.23 -4.37 -15.50
N ALA A 84 11.73 -4.65 -16.71
CA ALA A 84 12.58 -5.80 -16.98
C ALA A 84 14.05 -5.41 -16.88
N LEU A 85 14.76 -5.98 -15.90
CA LEU A 85 16.20 -5.85 -15.76
C LEU A 85 16.91 -7.02 -16.44
N TRP A 86 18.04 -6.76 -17.09
CA TRP A 86 18.76 -7.78 -17.86
C TRP A 86 20.07 -8.14 -17.17
N ARG A 87 20.28 -9.45 -16.95
CA ARG A 87 21.56 -10.03 -16.49
C ARG A 87 21.75 -11.37 -17.18
N ASP A 88 22.97 -11.66 -17.61
CA ASP A 88 23.33 -12.91 -18.31
C ASP A 88 22.39 -13.25 -19.48
N ASN A 89 22.03 -12.23 -20.25
CA ASN A 89 21.12 -12.31 -21.39
C ASN A 89 19.71 -12.82 -21.05
N LYS A 90 19.31 -12.74 -19.77
CA LYS A 90 17.98 -13.14 -19.28
C LYS A 90 17.24 -11.92 -18.69
N PRO A 91 15.97 -11.71 -19.06
CA PRO A 91 15.15 -10.66 -18.46
C PRO A 91 14.58 -11.11 -17.12
N HIS A 92 14.64 -10.23 -16.13
CA HIS A 92 14.05 -10.38 -14.82
C HIS A 92 13.08 -9.23 -14.57
N GLN A 93 11.79 -9.56 -14.48
CA GLN A 93 10.79 -8.55 -14.17
C GLN A 93 10.77 -8.26 -12.67
N ILE A 94 10.90 -6.99 -12.32
CA ILE A 94 10.73 -6.51 -10.95
C ILE A 94 9.55 -5.54 -10.88
N SER A 95 8.83 -5.55 -9.77
CA SER A 95 7.75 -4.60 -9.53
C SER A 95 8.28 -3.30 -8.94
N ILE A 96 7.81 -2.15 -9.43
CA ILE A 96 8.33 -0.84 -9.04
C ILE A 96 8.08 -0.56 -7.56
N HIS A 97 6.83 -0.63 -7.08
CA HIS A 97 6.52 -0.37 -5.66
C HIS A 97 7.34 -1.23 -4.70
N ARG A 98 7.51 -2.54 -5.01
CA ARG A 98 8.32 -3.43 -4.17
C ARG A 98 9.80 -3.05 -4.20
N ALA A 99 10.32 -2.66 -5.37
CA ALA A 99 11.70 -2.23 -5.49
C ALA A 99 11.96 -0.92 -4.74
N VAL A 100 11.02 0.04 -4.77
CA VAL A 100 11.10 1.28 -3.98
C VAL A 100 11.12 0.96 -2.49
N LEU A 101 10.15 0.17 -2.00
CA LEU A 101 10.11 -0.25 -0.59
C LEU A 101 11.38 -0.99 -0.16
N SER A 102 11.89 -1.87 -1.01
CA SER A 102 13.10 -2.65 -0.73
C SER A 102 14.36 -1.79 -0.64
N ALA A 103 14.43 -0.70 -1.41
CA ALA A 103 15.60 0.18 -1.48
C ALA A 103 15.58 1.30 -0.43
N PHE A 104 14.40 1.80 -0.03
CA PHE A 104 14.27 2.97 0.84
C PHE A 104 13.71 2.67 2.25
N ASP A 105 13.03 1.55 2.45
CA ASP A 105 12.52 1.13 3.78
C ASP A 105 13.29 -0.11 4.26
N ARG A 106 12.92 -1.28 3.73
CA ARG A 106 13.58 -2.56 4.03
C ARG A 106 13.14 -3.65 3.07
N LEU A 107 13.85 -4.77 3.10
CA LEU A 107 13.41 -6.01 2.45
C LEU A 107 12.09 -6.52 3.10
N PRO A 108 11.22 -7.18 2.31
CA PRO A 108 9.96 -7.72 2.82
C PRO A 108 10.19 -8.89 3.77
N ASN A 109 9.44 -8.94 4.86
CA ASN A 109 9.32 -10.14 5.69
C ASN A 109 8.45 -11.19 5.00
N GLN A 110 8.48 -12.41 5.50
CA GLN A 110 7.67 -13.50 4.96
C GLN A 110 6.17 -13.14 5.01
N GLY A 111 5.50 -13.23 3.85
CA GLY A 111 4.07 -12.96 3.72
C GLY A 111 3.70 -11.49 3.54
N GLU A 112 4.68 -10.57 3.52
CA GLU A 112 4.39 -9.16 3.28
C GLU A 112 4.18 -8.82 1.80
N VAL A 113 3.25 -7.90 1.58
CA VAL A 113 2.91 -7.30 0.30
C VAL A 113 3.14 -5.80 0.37
N GLY A 114 3.58 -5.21 -0.73
CA GLY A 114 3.67 -3.75 -0.83
C GLY A 114 2.28 -3.20 -1.10
N MET A 115 1.89 -2.18 -0.34
CA MET A 115 0.57 -1.55 -0.38
C MET A 115 0.70 -0.08 -0.73
N HIS A 116 -0.19 0.40 -1.59
CA HIS A 116 -0.39 1.82 -1.90
C HIS A 116 -1.41 2.41 -0.92
N LEU A 117 -1.08 3.54 -0.30
CA LEU A 117 -1.96 4.19 0.68
C LEU A 117 -3.16 4.86 0.02
N ASP A 118 -2.96 5.45 -1.15
CA ASP A 118 -3.96 6.13 -1.97
C ASP A 118 -4.76 5.22 -2.92
N ASP A 119 -4.44 3.92 -2.96
CA ASP A 119 -5.00 2.93 -3.89
C ASP A 119 -4.70 3.17 -5.39
N ASP A 120 -3.76 4.05 -5.73
CA ASP A 120 -3.28 4.24 -7.10
C ASP A 120 -2.01 3.41 -7.33
N PRO A 121 -2.08 2.31 -8.12
CA PRO A 121 -0.92 1.45 -8.38
C PRO A 121 0.19 2.12 -9.22
N THR A 122 -0.05 3.34 -9.74
CA THR A 122 0.92 4.13 -10.50
C THR A 122 1.70 5.11 -9.63
N ASN A 123 1.19 5.47 -8.44
CA ASN A 123 1.89 6.33 -7.49
C ASN A 123 2.88 5.52 -6.64
N ASN A 124 4.09 5.32 -7.19
CA ASN A 124 5.14 4.53 -6.55
C ASN A 124 6.07 5.36 -5.64
N SER A 125 5.63 6.52 -5.17
CA SER A 125 6.40 7.34 -4.23
C SER A 125 6.56 6.62 -2.90
N ILE A 126 7.76 6.61 -2.32
CA ILE A 126 8.03 5.91 -1.05
C ILE A 126 7.07 6.34 0.06
N GLU A 127 6.65 7.61 0.07
CA GLU A 127 5.69 8.17 1.03
C GLU A 127 4.27 7.58 0.90
N ASN A 128 3.92 7.08 -0.29
CA ASN A 128 2.65 6.44 -0.58
C ASN A 128 2.71 4.92 -0.41
N LEU A 129 3.87 4.35 -0.08
CA LEU A 129 4.08 2.92 -0.03
C LEU A 129 4.34 2.45 1.41
N ARG A 130 3.86 1.25 1.72
CA ARG A 130 4.25 0.52 2.93
C ARG A 130 4.24 -0.98 2.72
N TRP A 131 5.02 -1.70 3.52
CA TRP A 131 4.80 -3.13 3.72
C TRP A 131 3.56 -3.36 4.60
N GLY A 132 2.83 -4.42 4.29
CA GLY A 132 1.71 -4.90 5.10
C GLY A 132 1.42 -6.36 4.79
N THR A 133 0.44 -6.95 5.49
CA THR A 133 0.00 -8.32 5.20
C THR A 133 -1.14 -8.33 4.18
N THR A 134 -1.41 -9.49 3.58
CA THR A 134 -2.62 -9.66 2.74
C THR A 134 -3.89 -9.34 3.51
N SER A 135 -3.94 -9.64 4.81
CA SER A 135 -5.08 -9.31 5.67
C SER A 135 -5.25 -7.81 5.86
N ASP A 136 -4.16 -7.04 5.99
CA ASP A 136 -4.22 -5.58 6.07
C ASP A 136 -4.74 -4.98 4.77
N ASN A 137 -4.29 -5.49 3.61
CA ASN A 137 -4.79 -5.05 2.31
C ASN A 137 -6.29 -5.34 2.12
N VAL A 138 -6.76 -6.52 2.53
CA VAL A 138 -8.19 -6.86 2.47
C VAL A 138 -9.01 -5.97 3.40
N ARG A 139 -8.49 -5.65 4.59
CA ARG A 139 -9.15 -4.77 5.55
C ARG A 139 -9.27 -3.35 5.00
N ASP A 140 -8.18 -2.80 4.46
CA ASP A 140 -8.16 -1.47 3.82
C ASP A 140 -9.17 -1.40 2.66
N CYS A 141 -9.13 -2.39 1.76
CA CYS A 141 -10.03 -2.50 0.63
C CYS A 141 -11.51 -2.57 1.04
N SER A 142 -11.80 -3.23 2.17
CA SER A 142 -13.17 -3.31 2.71
C SER A 142 -13.59 -2.01 3.41
N ALA A 143 -12.70 -1.38 4.18
CA ALA A 143 -12.94 -0.10 4.83
C ALA A 143 -13.24 1.01 3.81
N LYS A 144 -12.48 1.04 2.71
CA LYS A 144 -12.67 1.98 1.59
C LYS A 144 -13.77 1.57 0.60
N ARG A 145 -14.55 0.54 0.91
CA ARG A 145 -15.66 0.03 0.09
C ARG A 145 -15.29 -0.38 -1.34
N ARG A 146 -14.05 -0.80 -1.57
CA ARG A 146 -13.56 -1.31 -2.86
C ARG A 146 -13.87 -2.80 -3.05
N HIS A 147 -14.07 -3.55 -1.97
CA HIS A 147 -14.47 -4.96 -2.03
C HIS A 147 -15.98 -5.11 -2.28
N ASN A 148 -16.41 -6.01 -3.18
CA ASN A 148 -17.82 -6.14 -3.55
C ASN A 148 -18.77 -6.29 -2.34
N LYS A 149 -18.43 -7.17 -1.38
CA LYS A 149 -19.23 -7.37 -0.16
C LYS A 149 -19.32 -6.12 0.72
N SER A 150 -18.32 -5.24 0.68
CA SER A 150 -18.32 -3.99 1.43
C SER A 150 -19.14 -2.88 0.78
N ARG A 151 -19.51 -3.05 -0.50
CA ARG A 151 -20.40 -2.12 -1.22
C ARG A 151 -21.86 -2.34 -0.86
N ASN A 152 -22.24 -3.57 -0.54
CA ASN A 152 -23.61 -3.93 -0.20
C ASN A 152 -24.17 -3.04 0.91
N ASP A 153 -25.30 -2.40 0.60
CA ASP A 153 -26.13 -1.62 1.50
C ASP A 153 -27.18 -2.48 2.22
N HIS A 154 -27.46 -3.69 1.70
CA HIS A 154 -28.37 -4.65 2.32
C HIS A 154 -27.70 -6.01 2.58
N CYS A 155 -28.15 -6.70 3.62
CA CYS A 155 -27.75 -8.08 3.90
C CYS A 155 -28.53 -9.08 3.01
N PRO A 156 -28.16 -10.38 3.00
CA PRO A 156 -28.87 -11.39 2.18
C PRO A 156 -30.37 -11.56 2.51
N GLN A 157 -30.82 -11.14 3.69
CA GLN A 157 -32.24 -11.14 4.08
C GLN A 157 -32.98 -9.85 3.66
N GLY A 158 -32.28 -8.89 3.05
CA GLY A 158 -32.85 -7.61 2.59
C GLY A 158 -32.80 -6.48 3.63
N HIS A 159 -32.21 -6.68 4.82
CA HIS A 159 -32.11 -5.63 5.83
C HIS A 159 -31.02 -4.61 5.50
N ALA A 160 -31.32 -3.33 5.71
CA ALA A 160 -30.36 -2.24 5.55
C ALA A 160 -29.18 -2.41 6.53
N LEU A 161 -27.95 -2.28 6.00
CA LEU A 161 -26.69 -2.28 6.72
C LEU A 161 -26.28 -0.84 7.07
N ALA A 162 -27.13 -0.19 7.87
CA ALA A 162 -26.89 1.13 8.46
C ALA A 162 -27.14 1.05 9.96
N ALA A 163 -26.63 2.02 10.73
CA ALA A 163 -27.03 2.14 12.14
C ALA A 163 -28.56 2.28 12.24
N PRO A 164 -29.21 1.69 13.25
CA PRO A 164 -28.64 0.86 14.33
C PRO A 164 -28.44 -0.64 13.98
N ASN A 165 -28.79 -1.08 12.77
CA ASN A 165 -28.68 -2.48 12.33
C ASN A 165 -27.29 -2.90 11.78
N LEU A 166 -26.29 -2.03 11.90
CA LEU A 166 -24.91 -2.29 11.51
C LEU A 166 -24.04 -2.46 12.76
N ASP A 167 -23.42 -3.64 12.90
CA ASP A 167 -22.56 -3.94 14.05
C ASP A 167 -21.29 -3.04 14.04
N PRO A 168 -21.12 -2.14 15.02
CA PRO A 168 -20.01 -1.18 15.02
C PRO A 168 -18.64 -1.86 15.25
N TYR A 169 -18.61 -2.97 16.01
CA TYR A 169 -17.36 -3.69 16.27
C TYR A 169 -16.87 -4.42 15.01
N GLN A 170 -17.79 -5.02 14.26
CA GLN A 170 -17.46 -5.66 12.99
C GLN A 170 -17.11 -4.63 11.92
N LEU A 171 -17.80 -3.48 11.93
CA LEU A 171 -17.51 -2.38 11.01
C LEU A 171 -16.08 -1.87 11.19
N ASN A 172 -15.60 -1.73 12.43
CA ASN A 172 -14.21 -1.37 12.73
C ASN A 172 -13.17 -2.38 12.21
N ARG A 173 -13.59 -3.62 11.92
CA ARG A 173 -12.76 -4.66 11.29
C ARG A 173 -12.91 -4.71 9.77
N GLY A 174 -13.63 -3.75 9.18
CA GLY A 174 -13.94 -3.69 7.75
C GLY A 174 -15.09 -4.62 7.33
N VAL A 175 -15.86 -5.17 8.27
CA VAL A 175 -16.94 -6.12 7.98
C VAL A 175 -18.30 -5.49 8.23
N ARG A 176 -19.13 -5.40 7.19
CA ARG A 176 -20.52 -4.93 7.32
C ARG A 176 -21.42 -6.10 7.69
N MET A 177 -21.97 -6.05 8.90
CA MET A 177 -22.67 -7.17 9.53
C MET A 177 -24.03 -6.72 10.04
N CYS A 178 -25.07 -7.45 9.64
CA CYS A 178 -26.46 -7.19 10.05
C CYS A 178 -26.69 -7.71 11.48
N VAL A 179 -26.99 -6.80 12.40
CA VAL A 179 -27.25 -7.13 13.81
C VAL A 179 -28.50 -8.01 13.96
N ALA A 180 -29.56 -7.72 13.19
CA ALA A 180 -30.78 -8.53 13.20
C ALA A 180 -30.52 -10.00 12.80
N CYS A 181 -29.77 -10.22 11.71
CA CYS A 181 -29.38 -11.56 11.28
C CYS A 181 -28.49 -12.26 12.30
N GLN A 182 -27.53 -11.56 12.92
CA GLN A 182 -26.71 -12.16 14.00
C GLN A 182 -27.57 -12.63 15.17
N LYS A 183 -28.54 -11.81 15.61
CA LYS A 183 -29.48 -12.16 16.69
C LYS A 183 -30.31 -13.39 16.30
N ALA A 184 -30.86 -13.41 15.09
CA ALA A 184 -31.63 -14.54 14.56
C ALA A 184 -30.80 -15.83 14.50
N HIS A 185 -29.58 -15.79 13.96
CA HIS A 185 -28.71 -16.95 13.91
C HIS A 185 -28.33 -17.47 15.30
N ARG A 186 -28.07 -16.58 16.27
CA ARG A 186 -27.79 -16.97 17.66
C ARG A 186 -29.00 -17.65 18.32
N TYR A 187 -30.20 -17.14 18.04
CA TYR A 187 -31.47 -17.72 18.52
C TYR A 187 -31.73 -19.11 17.93
N ILE A 188 -31.55 -19.27 16.61
CA ILE A 188 -31.75 -20.52 15.87
C ILE A 188 -30.67 -21.55 16.19
N ARG A 189 -29.44 -21.15 16.53
CA ARG A 189 -28.37 -22.09 16.93
C ARG A 189 -28.80 -22.97 18.11
N ARG A 190 -29.65 -22.45 19.00
CA ARG A 190 -30.23 -23.20 20.13
C ARG A 190 -31.53 -23.93 19.78
N ARG A 191 -32.10 -23.67 18.60
CA ARG A 191 -33.38 -24.21 18.10
C ARG A 191 -33.26 -24.56 16.61
N PRO A 192 -32.53 -25.64 16.25
CA PRO A 192 -32.22 -25.93 14.86
C PRO A 192 -33.44 -26.16 13.95
N HIS A 193 -34.57 -26.59 14.52
CA HIS A 193 -35.84 -26.76 13.81
C HIS A 193 -36.41 -25.44 13.26
N LEU A 194 -35.99 -24.28 13.80
CA LEU A 194 -36.41 -22.95 13.34
C LEU A 194 -35.54 -22.40 12.20
N LYS A 195 -34.58 -23.16 11.67
CA LYS A 195 -33.77 -22.73 10.51
C LYS A 195 -34.61 -22.28 9.30
N PRO A 196 -35.71 -22.96 8.92
CA PRO A 196 -36.57 -22.49 7.81
C PRO A 196 -37.21 -21.13 8.06
N GLU A 197 -37.34 -20.73 9.32
CA GLU A 197 -37.95 -19.46 9.73
C GLU A 197 -36.93 -18.31 9.87
N LEU A 198 -35.68 -18.50 9.43
CA LEU A 198 -34.61 -17.51 9.59
C LEU A 198 -35.06 -16.11 9.14
N LYS A 199 -35.67 -16.00 7.95
CA LYS A 199 -36.11 -14.72 7.41
C LYS A 199 -37.09 -14.04 8.36
N ARG A 200 -38.19 -14.72 8.71
CA ARG A 200 -39.24 -14.23 9.63
C ARG A 200 -38.66 -13.77 10.97
N ILE A 201 -37.74 -14.56 11.54
CA ILE A 201 -37.11 -14.24 12.84
C ILE A 201 -36.18 -13.03 12.70
N SER A 202 -35.38 -12.96 11.63
CA SER A 202 -34.48 -11.84 11.37
C SER A 202 -35.22 -10.55 11.04
N ASP A 203 -36.33 -10.61 10.31
CA ASP A 203 -37.22 -9.47 10.04
C ASP A 203 -37.75 -8.90 11.36
N GLY A 204 -38.25 -9.76 12.27
CA GLY A 204 -38.73 -9.30 13.57
C GLY A 204 -37.64 -8.64 14.44
N TYR A 205 -36.40 -9.14 14.39
CA TYR A 205 -35.27 -8.44 15.05
C TYR A 205 -34.92 -7.11 14.36
N PHE A 206 -35.03 -7.04 13.03
CA PHE A 206 -34.77 -5.82 12.27
C PHE A 206 -35.79 -4.74 12.62
N ASP A 207 -37.07 -5.07 12.59
CA ASP A 207 -38.16 -4.16 12.97
C ASP A 207 -38.00 -3.65 14.41
N ALA A 208 -37.65 -4.54 15.34
CA ALA A 208 -37.39 -4.17 16.74
C ALA A 208 -36.17 -3.25 16.92
N ILE A 209 -35.16 -3.38 16.05
CA ILE A 209 -33.97 -2.51 16.06
C ILE A 209 -34.30 -1.15 15.43
N ALA A 210 -35.08 -1.13 14.35
CA ALA A 210 -35.49 0.09 13.66
C ALA A 210 -36.54 0.90 14.44
N GLY A 211 -37.42 0.24 15.17
CA GLY A 211 -38.47 0.88 15.97
C GLY A 211 -38.05 1.36 17.37
N GLY A 212 -36.77 1.19 17.74
CA GLY A 212 -36.24 1.56 19.06
C GLY A 212 -35.68 2.98 19.18
N GLU A 213 -35.84 3.82 18.15
CA GLU A 213 -35.41 5.24 18.11
C GLU A 213 -36.61 6.20 18.02
N ALA A 214 -37.61 6.02 18.89
CA ALA A 214 -38.70 6.98 19.10
C ALA A 214 -38.77 7.41 20.57
#